data_AF-A0A7X6DMH1-F1
#
_entry.id   AF-A0A7X6DMH1-F1
#
_cell.length_a   1.000
_cell.length_b   1.000
_cell.length_c   1.000
_cell.angle_alpha   90.00
_cell.angle_beta   90.00
_cell.angle_gamma   90.00
#
_symmetry.space_group_name_H-M   'P 1'
#
loop_
_entity.id
_entity.type
_entity.pdbx_description
1 polymer ?
#
loop_
_entity_poly.entity_id
_entity_poly.type
_entity_poly.pdbx_seq_one_letter_code
_entity_poly.pdbx_strand_id
1 'polypeptide(L)' 'MVTQSHKTPEMIRNGVFDCQVCVPKNWSNKKITEFAERESPCGTKAGWTIRTDKRLLAGDPVRAQCNDKDDFIHVTLDA' A
#
# COMPACT_ATOMS: atom_id res chain seq x y z
N MET A 1 21.92 -3.00 22.07
CA MET A 1 21.75 -3.82 20.85
C MET A 1 20.28 -3.79 20.49
N VAL A 2 19.87 -2.93 19.56
CA VAL A 2 18.45 -2.80 19.17
C VAL A 2 18.25 -3.68 17.95
N THR A 3 17.56 -4.79 18.13
CA THR A 3 17.15 -5.68 17.04
C THR A 3 16.15 -4.95 16.15
N GLN A 4 16.64 -4.29 15.10
CA GLN A 4 15.80 -3.84 13.99
C GLN A 4 15.43 -5.08 13.16
N SER A 5 14.42 -5.82 13.61
CA SER A 5 13.70 -6.74 12.72
C SER A 5 13.24 -5.93 11.52
N HIS A 6 13.53 -6.37 10.30
CA HIS A 6 13.31 -5.64 9.05
C HIS A 6 11.87 -5.12 8.89
N LYS A 7 11.60 -3.89 9.38
CA LYS A 7 10.35 -3.13 9.25
C LYS A 7 10.39 -2.26 7.98
N THR A 8 10.68 -2.86 6.83
CA THR A 8 10.71 -2.12 5.57
C THR A 8 9.35 -2.18 4.86
N PRO A 9 8.89 -1.07 4.25
CA PRO A 9 7.74 -1.08 3.37
C PRO A 9 8.06 -1.90 2.12
N GLU A 10 7.08 -2.64 1.62
CA GLU A 10 7.25 -3.52 0.46
C GLU A 10 6.00 -3.52 -0.43
N MET A 11 6.19 -3.85 -1.70
CA MET A 11 5.09 -4.05 -2.65
C MET A 11 4.71 -5.53 -2.65
N ILE A 12 3.48 -5.82 -2.26
CA ILE A 12 2.95 -7.19 -2.15
C ILE A 12 2.42 -7.66 -3.50
N ARG A 13 1.80 -6.76 -4.26
CA ARG A 13 1.23 -7.05 -5.57
C ARG A 13 1.42 -5.85 -6.49
N ASN A 14 1.79 -6.14 -7.73
CA ASN A 14 1.87 -5.15 -8.79
C ASN A 14 1.07 -5.65 -10.00
N GLY A 15 -0.02 -4.97 -10.32
CA GLY A 15 -0.85 -5.19 -11.48
C GLY A 15 -0.83 -3.98 -12.40
N VAL A 16 -1.41 -4.14 -13.60
CA VAL A 16 -1.43 -3.08 -14.62
C VAL A 16 -2.33 -1.91 -14.21
N PHE A 17 -3.38 -2.16 -13.44
CA PHE A 17 -4.36 -1.15 -13.00
C PHE A 17 -4.52 -1.06 -11.48
N ASP A 18 -3.89 -1.99 -10.74
CA ASP A 18 -3.97 -2.06 -9.29
C ASP A 18 -2.63 -2.47 -8.71
N CYS A 19 -2.25 -1.92 -7.56
CA CYS A 19 -1.12 -2.41 -6.79
C CYS A 19 -1.49 -2.51 -5.31
N GLN A 20 -0.81 -3.39 -4.58
CA GLN A 20 -0.99 -3.57 -3.14
C GLN A 20 0.35 -3.41 -2.44
N VAL A 21 0.38 -2.52 -1.46
CA VAL A 21 1.60 -2.21 -0.69
C VAL A 21 1.40 -2.56 0.77
N CYS A 22 2.46 -3.06 1.40
CA CYS A 22 2.55 -3.27 2.84
C CYS A 22 3.43 -2.18 3.43
N VAL A 23 2.80 -1.27 4.18
CA VAL A 23 3.44 -0.05 4.68
C VAL A 23 3.13 0.16 6.15
N PRO A 24 3.95 0.89 6.90
CA PRO A 24 3.66 1.22 8.29
C PRO A 24 2.32 1.93 8.45
N LYS A 25 1.53 1.56 9.46
CA LYS A 25 0.19 2.13 9.74
C LYS A 25 0.19 3.64 10.00
N ASN A 26 1.35 4.19 10.37
CA ASN A 26 1.55 5.63 10.62
C ASN A 26 1.79 6.45 9.34
N TRP A 27 1.86 5.83 8.15
CA TRP A 27 2.05 6.56 6.91
C TRP A 27 0.79 7.31 6.48
N SER A 28 1.01 8.53 5.98
CA SER A 28 -0.02 9.33 5.34
C SER A 28 -0.29 8.81 3.93
N ASN A 29 -1.51 9.03 3.42
CA ASN A 29 -1.91 8.60 2.08
C ASN A 29 -0.91 9.05 1.00
N LYS A 30 -0.43 10.29 1.08
CA LYS A 30 0.58 10.85 0.18
C LYS A 30 1.87 10.04 0.17
N LYS A 31 2.36 9.63 1.35
CA LYS A 31 3.59 8.84 1.45
C LYS A 31 3.42 7.42 0.88
N ILE A 32 2.21 6.86 1.01
CA ILE A 32 1.86 5.56 0.45
C ILE A 32 1.84 5.63 -1.09
N THR A 33 1.21 6.66 -1.66
CA THR A 33 1.16 6.85 -3.12
C THR A 33 2.54 7.16 -3.70
N GLU A 34 3.35 7.99 -3.02
CA GLU A 34 4.75 8.26 -3.42
C GLU A 34 5.61 7.00 -3.40
N PHE A 35 5.42 6.13 -2.40
CA PHE A 35 6.08 4.83 -2.36
C PHE A 35 5.63 3.93 -3.51
N ALA A 36 4.32 3.81 -3.73
CA ALA A 36 3.78 3.01 -4.83
C ALA A 36 4.33 3.49 -6.18
N GLU A 37 4.32 4.80 -6.44
CA GLU A 37 4.82 5.40 -7.68
C GLU A 37 6.33 5.17 -7.88
N ARG A 38 7.11 5.18 -6.80
CA ARG A 38 8.55 4.94 -6.87
C ARG A 38 8.90 3.47 -7.16
N GLU A 39 8.17 2.54 -6.55
CA GLU A 39 8.43 1.11 -6.71
C GLU A 39 7.78 0.55 -7.99
N SER A 40 6.61 1.05 -8.38
CA SER A 40 5.92 0.73 -9.62
C SER A 40 5.32 2.00 -10.21
N PRO A 41 5.97 2.65 -11.18
CA PRO A 41 5.41 3.85 -11.81
C PRO A 41 4.07 3.53 -12.48
N CYS A 42 3.02 4.25 -12.11
CA CYS A 42 1.67 4.04 -12.65
C CYS A 42 1.61 4.34 -14.16
N GLY A 43 2.40 5.33 -14.59
CA GLY A 43 2.45 5.76 -15.99
C GLY A 43 1.26 6.63 -16.41
N THR A 44 0.28 6.85 -15.53
CA THR A 44 -0.82 7.80 -15.74
C THR A 44 -0.46 9.19 -15.21
N LYS A 45 -1.12 10.24 -15.71
CA LYS A 45 -0.95 11.61 -15.18
C LYS A 45 -1.49 11.77 -13.75
N ALA A 46 -2.40 10.88 -13.34
CA ALA A 46 -3.01 10.91 -12.02
C ALA A 46 -2.17 10.18 -10.96
N GLY A 47 -1.31 9.24 -11.38
CA GLY A 47 -0.54 8.38 -10.50
C GLY A 47 -1.41 7.38 -9.75
N TRP A 48 -0.83 6.70 -8.76
CA TRP A 48 -1.61 5.82 -7.89
C TRP A 48 -2.52 6.57 -6.93
N THR A 49 -3.74 6.08 -6.77
CA THR A 49 -4.73 6.57 -5.82
C THR A 49 -5.18 5.46 -4.88
N ILE A 50 -5.47 5.77 -3.61
CA ILE A 50 -5.89 4.73 -2.66
C ILE A 50 -7.32 4.29 -2.99
N ARG A 51 -7.52 2.97 -3.13
CA ARG A 51 -8.82 2.36 -3.36
C ARG A 51 -9.72 2.60 -2.16
N THR A 52 -10.70 3.49 -2.31
CA THR A 52 -11.68 3.82 -1.26
C THR A 52 -13.10 3.38 -1.58
N ASP A 53 -13.37 2.98 -2.83
CA ASP A 53 -14.68 2.48 -3.22
C ASP A 53 -14.94 1.09 -2.63
N LYS A 54 -15.89 1.02 -1.70
CA LYS A 54 -16.28 -0.22 -1.01
C LYS A 54 -16.71 -1.33 -1.96
N ARG A 55 -17.22 -0.99 -3.16
CA ARG A 55 -17.61 -1.97 -4.18
C ARG A 55 -16.42 -2.74 -4.74
N LEU A 56 -15.24 -2.11 -4.77
CA LEU A 56 -14.00 -2.67 -5.31
C LEU A 56 -13.12 -3.34 -4.23
N LEU A 57 -13.53 -3.25 -2.96
CA LEU A 57 -12.83 -3.86 -1.83
C LEU A 57 -13.34 -5.27 -1.50
N ALA A 58 -14.38 -5.78 -2.17
CA ALA A 58 -14.92 -7.12 -1.96
C ALA A 58 -15.25 -7.48 -0.48
N GLY A 59 -15.50 -6.48 0.36
CA GLY A 59 -15.73 -6.63 1.80
C GLY A 59 -14.50 -6.38 2.70
N ASP A 60 -13.31 -6.26 2.12
CA ASP A 60 -12.09 -5.91 2.84
C ASP A 60 -12.04 -4.42 3.23
N PRO A 61 -11.33 -4.08 4.32
CA PRO A 61 -11.08 -2.68 4.66
C PRO A 61 -10.08 -2.03 3.70
N VAL A 62 -10.20 -0.71 3.49
CA VAL A 62 -9.23 0.11 2.72
C VAL A 62 -7.80 -0.05 3.25
N ARG A 63 -7.66 -0.24 4.56
CA ARG A 63 -6.42 -0.46 5.27
C ARG A 63 -6.55 -1.76 6.06
N ALA A 64 -6.13 -2.87 5.47
CA ALA A 64 -6.14 -4.16 6.13
C ALA A 64 -4.89 -4.31 7.01
N GLN A 65 -5.03 -4.82 8.23
CA GLN A 65 -3.89 -5.07 9.10
C GLN A 65 -3.02 -6.19 8.50
N CYS A 66 -1.70 -6.01 8.49
CA CYS A 66 -0.77 -7.06 8.10
C CYS A 66 -0.71 -8.12 9.21
N ASN A 67 -0.89 -9.40 8.87
CA ASN A 67 -0.82 -10.51 9.84
C ASN A 67 0.62 -10.84 10.26
N ASP A 68 1.60 -10.55 9.41
CA ASP A 68 3.02 -10.84 9.66
C ASP A 68 3.74 -9.69 10.39
N LYS A 69 3.15 -8.48 10.38
CA LYS A 69 3.75 -7.25 10.92
C LYS A 69 2.70 -6.40 11.66
N ASP A 70 2.73 -6.42 13.00
CA ASP A 70 1.78 -5.70 13.88
C ASP A 70 1.66 -4.18 13.64
N ASP A 71 2.68 -3.55 13.08
CA ASP A 71 2.67 -2.10 12.80
C ASP A 71 2.42 -1.75 11.32
N PHE A 72 2.04 -2.72 10.49
CA PHE A 72 1.87 -2.53 9.06
C PHE A 72 0.43 -2.76 8.62
N ILE A 73 0.08 -2.05 7.55
CA ILE A 73 -1.19 -2.17 6.86
C ILE A 73 -0.94 -2.50 5.40
N HIS A 74 -1.81 -3.32 4.85
CA HIS A 74 -1.97 -3.53 3.42
C HIS A 74 -2.95 -2.51 2.88
N VAL A 75 -2.50 -1.78 1.85
CA VAL A 75 -3.31 -0.78 1.16
C VAL A 75 -3.29 -1.10 -0.33
N THR A 76 -4.47 -1.17 -0.91
CA THR A 76 -4.65 -1.33 -2.36
C THR A 76 -4.77 0.04 -3.00
N LEU A 77 -4.05 0.26 -4.09
CA LEU A 77 -4.09 1.46 -4.90
C LEU A 77 -4.56 1.13 -6.33
N ASP A 78 -5.20 2.11 -6.95
CA ASP A 78 -5.72 2.09 -8.32
C ASP A 78 -5.05 3.17 -9.18
N ALA A 79 -4.90 2.86 -10.47
CA ALA A 79 -4.38 3.73 -11.51
C ALA A 79 -5.47 4.51 -12.26
#